data_AF-A0A4U1MNT5-F1
#
_entry.id   AF-A0A4U1MNT5-F1
#
_cell.length_a   1.000
_cell.length_b   1.000
_cell.length_c   1.000
_cell.angle_alpha   90.00
_cell.angle_beta   90.00
_cell.angle_gamma   90.00
#
_symmetry.space_group_name_H-M   'P 1'
#
loop_
_entity.id
_entity.type
_entity.pdbx_description
1 polymer ?
#
loop_
_entity_poly.entity_id
_entity_poly.type
_entity_poly.pdbx_seq_one_letter_code
_entity_poly.pdbx_strand_id
1 'polypeptide(L)'
;MSDILWIAYLGLLGAPAIGFLLKGKYKTVAMKMDFVVSIMTWTGLFGYVTGIPIGSALVWKIVFFVGILWDLIFVMFIDHSDEKIEGLSEKTVKTTTVVFSIIMLIPLYYGIYRYAFHMM
;
A
#
# COMPACT_ATOMS: atom_id res chain seq x y z
N MET A 1 -4.78 -19.47 -13.06
CA MET A 1 -5.20 -19.89 -11.69
C MET A 1 -4.66 -18.93 -10.61
N SER A 2 -3.71 -18.05 -10.95
CA SER A 2 -3.10 -17.02 -10.08
C SER A 2 -3.93 -15.76 -9.88
N ASP A 3 -4.90 -15.48 -10.75
CA ASP A 3 -5.41 -14.11 -10.90
C ASP A 3 -6.46 -13.73 -9.85
N ILE A 4 -7.24 -14.71 -9.36
CA ILE A 4 -8.32 -14.40 -8.42
C ILE A 4 -7.83 -13.92 -7.05
N LEU A 5 -6.69 -14.45 -6.58
CA LEU A 5 -6.06 -14.00 -5.33
C LEU A 5 -5.48 -12.59 -5.47
N TRP A 6 -4.86 -12.29 -6.61
CA TRP A 6 -4.37 -10.95 -6.92
C TRP A 6 -5.49 -9.93 -7.07
N ILE A 7 -6.59 -10.29 -7.73
CA ILE A 7 -7.78 -9.45 -7.88
C ILE A 7 -8.44 -9.19 -6.51
N ALA A 8 -8.62 -10.24 -5.70
CA ALA A 8 -9.16 -10.09 -4.35
C ALA A 8 -8.27 -9.19 -3.49
N TYR A 9 -6.94 -9.36 -3.59
CA TYR A 9 -5.97 -8.55 -2.88
C TYR A 9 -5.98 -7.08 -3.33
N LEU A 10 -6.09 -6.80 -4.64
CA LEU A 10 -6.29 -5.43 -5.16
C LEU A 10 -7.52 -4.76 -4.55
N GLY A 11 -8.64 -5.49 -4.46
CA GLY A 11 -9.86 -5.00 -3.83
C GLY A 11 -9.67 -4.71 -2.33
N LEU A 12 -8.97 -5.60 -1.62
CA LEU A 12 -8.70 -5.47 -0.19
C LEU A 12 -7.82 -4.25 0.11
N LEU A 13 -6.77 -3.99 -0.68
CA LEU A 13 -5.90 -2.83 -0.49
C LEU A 13 -6.59 -1.48 -0.82
N GLY A 14 -7.50 -1.46 -1.80
CA GLY A 14 -8.19 -0.24 -2.19
C GLY A 14 -9.23 0.23 -1.17
N ALA A 15 -9.86 -0.70 -0.44
CA ALA A 15 -10.96 -0.40 0.48
C ALA A 15 -10.56 0.56 1.64
N PRO A 16 -9.40 0.38 2.33
CA PRO A 16 -8.92 1.34 3.32
C PRO A 16 -8.74 2.74 2.74
N ALA A 17 -8.04 2.89 1.61
CA ALA A 17 -7.77 4.19 1.01
C ALA A 17 -9.07 4.96 0.66
N ILE A 18 -10.07 4.26 0.10
CA ILE A 18 -11.39 4.84 -0.16
C ILE A 18 -12.09 5.20 1.16
N GLY A 19 -12.03 4.34 2.17
CA GLY A 19 -12.61 4.61 3.49
C GLY A 19 -12.00 5.83 4.18
N PHE A 20 -10.67 6.00 4.09
CA PHE A 20 -9.96 7.18 4.60
C PHE A 20 -10.33 8.45 3.83
N LEU A 21 -10.50 8.35 2.51
CA LEU A 21 -10.93 9.45 1.64
C LEU A 21 -12.34 9.92 2.02
N LEU A 22 -13.30 9.00 2.11
CA LEU A 22 -14.69 9.29 2.46
C LEU A 22 -14.84 9.89 3.86
N LYS A 23 -14.00 9.47 4.82
CA LYS A 23 -13.99 10.01 6.19
C LYS A 23 -13.22 11.32 6.33
N GLY A 24 -12.66 11.88 5.24
CA GLY A 24 -11.91 13.14 5.25
C GLY A 24 -10.67 13.10 6.16
N LYS A 25 -10.05 11.93 6.32
CA LYS A 25 -8.95 11.71 7.27
C LYS A 25 -7.59 12.24 6.77
N TYR A 26 -7.47 12.60 5.50
CA TYR A 26 -6.25 13.17 4.88
C TYR A 26 -6.03 14.65 5.25
N LYS A 27 -5.89 14.93 6.55
CA LYS A 27 -5.78 16.30 7.08
C LYS A 27 -4.34 16.83 7.03
N THR A 28 -3.35 15.98 7.27
CA THR A 28 -1.94 16.37 7.31
C THR A 28 -1.26 16.15 5.96
N VAL A 29 -0.14 16.86 5.74
CA VAL A 29 0.68 16.70 4.51
C VAL A 29 1.19 15.26 4.37
N ALA A 30 1.63 14.65 5.47
CA ALA A 30 2.10 13.26 5.48
C ALA A 30 1.01 12.28 5.03
N MET A 31 -0.22 12.42 5.54
CA MET A 31 -1.36 11.57 5.14
C MET A 31 -1.71 11.76 3.66
N LYS A 32 -1.63 12.99 3.13
CA LYS A 32 -1.87 13.25 1.70
C LYS A 32 -0.77 12.64 0.82
N MET A 33 0.48 12.70 1.25
CA MET A 33 1.60 12.07 0.53
C MET A 33 1.46 10.56 0.54
N ASP A 34 1.08 9.97 1.67
CA ASP A 34 0.78 8.55 1.80
C ASP A 34 -0.34 8.10 0.86
N PHE A 35 -1.40 8.89 0.73
CA PHE A 35 -2.45 8.61 -0.25
C PHE A 35 -1.93 8.59 -1.69
N VAL A 36 -1.08 9.55 -2.06
CA VAL A 36 -0.49 9.60 -3.41
C VAL A 36 0.41 8.38 -3.66
N VAL A 37 1.27 8.03 -2.70
CA VAL A 37 2.12 6.84 -2.80
C VAL A 37 1.26 5.58 -2.93
N SER A 38 0.20 5.46 -2.12
CA SER A 38 -0.77 4.36 -2.18
C SER A 38 -1.46 4.25 -3.55
N ILE A 39 -1.90 5.36 -4.15
CA ILE A 39 -2.49 5.35 -5.50
C ILE A 39 -1.46 4.87 -6.52
N MET A 40 -0.22 5.35 -6.43
CA MET A 40 0.83 4.97 -7.37
C MET A 40 1.15 3.48 -7.26
N THR A 41 1.39 2.96 -6.06
CA THR A 41 1.71 1.54 -5.84
C THR A 41 0.53 0.64 -6.22
N TRP A 42 -0.69 1.03 -5.90
CA TRP A 42 -1.90 0.31 -6.31
C TRP A 42 -2.10 0.30 -7.82
N THR A 43 -1.80 1.41 -8.51
CA THR A 43 -1.86 1.48 -9.98
C THR A 43 -0.82 0.56 -10.63
N GLY A 44 0.40 0.50 -10.08
CA GLY A 44 1.44 -0.40 -10.56
C GLY A 44 1.06 -1.86 -10.37
N LEU A 45 0.46 -2.20 -9.22
CA LEU A 45 -0.10 -3.53 -8.98
C LEU A 45 -1.28 -3.83 -9.93
N PHE A 46 -2.15 -2.86 -10.21
CA PHE A 46 -3.23 -3.04 -11.16
C PHE A 46 -2.70 -3.36 -12.57
N GLY A 47 -1.68 -2.64 -13.03
CA GLY A 47 -1.00 -2.92 -14.29
C GLY A 47 -0.40 -4.33 -14.34
N TYR A 48 0.23 -4.78 -13.24
CA TYR A 48 0.71 -6.16 -13.09
C TYR A 48 -0.40 -7.19 -13.26
N VAL A 49 -1.49 -7.04 -12.51
CA VAL A 49 -2.56 -8.05 -12.43
C VAL A 49 -3.37 -8.12 -13.73
N THR A 50 -3.54 -6.98 -14.41
CA THR A 50 -4.31 -6.91 -15.66
C THR A 50 -3.46 -7.13 -16.91
N GLY A 51 -2.13 -7.09 -16.79
CA GLY A 51 -1.21 -7.12 -17.92
C GLY A 51 -1.29 -5.88 -18.81
N ILE A 52 -1.96 -4.81 -18.36
CA ILE A 52 -2.09 -3.56 -19.11
C ILE A 52 -0.80 -2.75 -18.92
N PRO A 53 -0.13 -2.29 -19.99
CA PRO A 53 1.00 -1.38 -19.88
C PRO A 53 0.51 0.04 -19.56
N ILE A 54 0.76 0.50 -18.33
CA ILE A 54 0.40 1.81 -17.82
C ILE A 54 1.71 2.55 -17.59
N GLY A 55 1.97 3.66 -18.27
CA GLY A 55 3.23 4.39 -18.10
C GLY A 55 4.46 3.61 -18.60
N SER A 56 5.66 4.00 -18.15
CA SER A 56 6.92 3.38 -18.57
C SER A 56 7.57 2.57 -17.46
N ALA A 57 8.37 1.57 -17.82
CA ALA A 57 9.11 0.75 -16.85
C ALA A 57 9.94 1.58 -15.85
N LEU A 58 10.52 2.70 -16.31
CA LEU A 58 11.31 3.60 -15.44
C LEU A 58 10.48 4.18 -14.30
N VAL A 59 9.22 4.59 -14.56
CA VAL A 59 8.31 5.12 -13.53
C VAL A 59 8.09 4.08 -12.44
N TRP A 60 7.83 2.83 -12.82
CA TRP A 60 7.53 1.78 -11.86
C TRP A 60 8.75 1.31 -11.07
N LYS A 61 9.95 1.39 -11.66
CA LYS A 61 11.19 1.17 -10.91
C LYS A 61 11.38 2.24 -9.83
N ILE A 62 11.10 3.50 -10.15
CA ILE A 62 11.15 4.59 -9.16
C ILE A 62 10.08 4.38 -8.08
N VAL A 63 8.84 4.09 -8.47
CA VAL A 63 7.72 3.82 -7.54
C VAL A 63 8.04 2.63 -6.63
N PHE A 64 8.70 1.59 -7.14
CA PHE A 64 9.13 0.46 -6.32
C PHE A 64 10.06 0.89 -5.18
N PHE A 65 11.16 1.60 -5.48
CA PHE A 65 12.12 2.00 -4.45
C PHE A 65 11.57 3.10 -3.52
N VAL A 66 10.98 4.14 -4.09
CA VAL A 66 10.43 5.27 -3.33
C VAL A 66 9.23 4.85 -2.50
N GLY A 67 8.37 4.00 -3.07
CA GLY A 67 7.21 3.44 -2.36
C GLY A 67 7.64 2.62 -1.15
N ILE A 68 8.54 1.63 -1.31
CA ILE A 68 9.01 0.80 -0.18
C ILE A 68 9.56 1.69 0.92
N LEU A 69 10.40 2.66 0.56
CA LEU A 69 11.00 3.55 1.53
C LEU A 69 9.94 4.37 2.26
N TRP A 70 8.98 4.94 1.53
CA TRP A 70 7.90 5.72 2.11
C TRP A 70 7.00 4.88 3.02
N ASP A 71 6.49 3.74 2.56
CA ASP A 71 5.55 2.91 3.32
C ASP A 71 6.19 2.39 4.61
N LEU A 72 7.48 2.03 4.57
CA LEU A 72 8.21 1.62 5.77
C LEU A 72 8.34 2.79 6.77
N ILE A 73 8.69 3.99 6.30
CA ILE A 73 8.76 5.18 7.16
C ILE A 73 7.37 5.48 7.74
N PHE A 74 6.34 5.42 6.91
CA PHE A 74 4.98 5.76 7.30
C PHE A 74 4.46 4.80 8.37
N VAL A 75 4.53 3.49 8.13
CA VAL A 75 4.04 2.46 9.06
C VAL A 75 4.82 2.49 10.38
N MET A 76 6.13 2.69 10.37
CA MET A 76 6.94 2.64 11.59
C MET A 76 6.88 3.91 12.44
N PHE A 77 6.80 5.09 11.80
CA PHE A 77 7.03 6.37 12.49
C PHE A 77 5.87 7.35 12.41
N ILE A 78 4.99 7.24 11.41
CA ILE A 78 3.95 8.25 11.13
C ILE A 78 2.56 7.73 11.48
N ASP A 79 2.28 6.45 11.24
CA ASP A 79 0.99 5.85 11.55
C ASP A 79 0.79 5.73 13.07
N HIS A 80 0.09 6.72 13.62
CA HIS A 80 -0.42 6.73 14.97
C HIS A 80 -1.89 6.33 14.88
N SER A 81 -2.14 5.06 14.58
CA SER A 81 -3.48 4.50 14.63
C SER A 81 -4.00 4.61 16.06
N ASP A 82 -4.70 5.71 16.36
CA ASP A 82 -5.39 5.99 17.63
C ASP A 82 -6.62 5.07 17.83
N GLU A 83 -6.63 3.89 17.20
CA GLU A 83 -7.69 2.91 17.36
C GLU A 83 -7.50 2.18 18.69
N LYS A 84 -8.09 2.76 19.74
CA LYS A 84 -8.22 2.08 21.03
C LYS A 84 -9.18 0.91 20.87
N ILE A 85 -8.63 -0.30 20.85
CA ILE A 85 -9.42 -1.53 20.92
C ILE A 85 -9.60 -1.87 22.40
N GLU A 86 -10.85 -1.90 22.88
CA GLU A 86 -11.16 -2.25 24.27
C GLU A 86 -10.54 -3.62 24.63
N GLY A 87 -9.79 -3.66 25.72
CA GLY A 87 -9.14 -4.87 26.21
C GLY A 87 -7.71 -5.13 25.69
N LEU A 88 -7.18 -4.30 24.77
CA LEU A 88 -5.79 -4.41 24.30
C LEU A 88 -4.94 -3.21 24.74
N SER A 89 -3.67 -3.48 25.08
CA SER A 89 -2.69 -2.41 25.31
C SER A 89 -2.39 -1.69 24.00
N GLU A 90 -2.25 -0.36 24.06
CA GLU A 90 -1.86 0.49 22.92
C GLU A 90 -0.60 -0.03 22.20
N LYS A 91 0.38 -0.53 22.97
CA LYS A 91 1.60 -1.14 22.43
C LYS A 91 1.31 -2.39 21.60
N THR A 92 0.36 -3.22 22.04
CA THR A 92 -0.04 -4.45 21.34
C THR A 92 -0.78 -4.12 20.05
N VAL A 93 -1.69 -3.14 20.09
CA VAL A 93 -2.40 -2.66 18.89
C VAL A 93 -1.40 -2.13 17.87
N LYS A 94 -0.53 -1.20 18.29
CA LYS A 94 0.50 -0.61 17.41
C LYS A 94 1.41 -1.66 16.79
N THR A 95 1.91 -2.61 17.58
CA THR A 95 2.79 -3.68 17.08
C THR A 95 2.07 -4.57 16.08
N THR A 96 0.82 -4.93 16.36
CA THR A 96 0.01 -5.76 15.45
C THR A 96 -0.26 -5.05 14.13
N THR A 97 -0.62 -3.76 14.19
CA THR A 97 -0.84 -2.93 12.99
C THR A 97 0.42 -2.87 12.13
N VAL A 98 1.59 -2.60 12.73
CA VAL A 98 2.86 -2.54 11.99
C VAL A 98 3.18 -3.86 11.31
N VAL A 99 3.08 -4.98 12.05
CA VAL A 99 3.37 -6.32 11.50
C VAL A 99 2.39 -6.66 10.37
N PHE A 100 1.11 -6.41 10.57
CA PHE A 100 0.09 -6.68 9.55
C PHE A 100 0.30 -5.83 8.31
N SER A 101 0.58 -4.54 8.47
CA SER A 101 0.90 -3.63 7.36
C SER A 101 2.11 -4.12 6.58
N ILE A 102 3.22 -4.48 7.24
CA ILE A 102 4.41 -5.02 6.57
C ILE A 102 4.08 -6.29 5.78
N ILE A 103 3.32 -7.22 6.37
CA ILE A 103 2.89 -8.45 5.68
C ILE A 103 2.08 -8.10 4.43
N MET A 104 1.18 -7.11 4.54
CA MET A 104 0.39 -6.64 3.41
C MET A 104 1.23 -5.93 2.35
N LEU A 105 2.36 -5.31 2.67
CA LEU A 105 3.23 -4.66 1.67
C LEU A 105 4.02 -5.67 0.81
N ILE A 106 4.31 -6.87 1.33
CA ILE A 106 5.11 -7.88 0.62
C ILE A 106 4.52 -8.22 -0.76
N PRO A 107 3.25 -8.68 -0.87
CA PRO A 107 2.66 -8.98 -2.17
C PRO A 107 2.53 -7.75 -3.08
N LEU A 108 2.25 -6.56 -2.53
CA LEU A 108 2.17 -5.30 -3.29
C LEU A 108 3.47 -5.04 -4.05
N TYR A 109 4.59 -5.01 -3.32
CA TYR A 109 5.88 -4.70 -3.92
C TYR A 109 6.44 -5.83 -4.76
N TYR A 110 6.09 -7.09 -4.46
CA TYR A 110 6.38 -8.19 -5.35
C TYR A 110 5.69 -8.01 -6.72
N GLY A 111 4.41 -7.63 -6.73
CA GLY A 111 3.67 -7.35 -7.96
C GLY A 111 4.29 -6.20 -8.77
N ILE A 112 4.59 -5.08 -8.11
CA ILE A 112 5.24 -3.93 -8.76
C ILE A 112 6.62 -4.30 -9.31
N TYR A 113 7.41 -5.09 -8.58
CA TYR A 113 8.72 -5.58 -9.06
C TYR A 113 8.58 -6.42 -10.34
N ARG A 114 7.67 -7.39 -10.35
CA ARG A 114 7.42 -8.21 -11.54
C ARG A 114 6.97 -7.36 -12.71
N TYR A 115 6.12 -6.38 -12.46
CA TYR A 115 5.66 -5.44 -13.48
C TYR A 115 6.81 -4.60 -14.05
N ALA A 116 7.56 -3.93 -13.19
CA ALA A 116 8.60 -2.97 -13.56
C ALA A 116 9.83 -3.58 -14.23
N PHE A 117 10.15 -4.84 -13.92
CA PHE A 117 11.40 -5.47 -14.33
C PHE A 117 11.24 -6.66 -15.29
N HIS A 118 10.05 -7.24 -15.42
CA HIS A 118 9.86 -8.45 -16.23
C HIS A 118 8.71 -8.40 -17.26
N MET A 119 7.70 -7.55 -17.08
CA MET A 119 6.53 -7.51 -17.97
C MET A 119 6.50 -6.32 -18.95
N MET A 120 7.08 -5.18 -18.57
CA MET A 120 7.14 -3.98 -19.41
C MET A 120 8.42 -3.86 -20.21
#